data_AF-A0A820I2M8-F1
#
_entry.id   AF-A0A820I2M8-F1
#
_cell.length_a   1.000
_cell.length_b   1.000
_cell.length_c   1.000
_cell.angle_alpha   90.00
_cell.angle_beta   90.00
_cell.angle_gamma   90.00
#
_symmetry.space_group_name_H-M   'P 1'
#
loop_
_entity.id
_entity.type
_entity.pdbx_description
1 polymer ?
#
loop_
_entity_poly.entity_id
_entity_poly.type
_entity_poly.pdbx_seq_one_letter_code
_entity_poly.pdbx_strand_id
1 'polypeptide(L)' 'MIKTNINIPGAFAEATNLISLKCFKQQKFNIVDELIYMNYDSKRLANLNDENHDRCYLVARKF' A
#
# COMPACT_ATOMS: atom_id res chain seq x y z
N MET A 1 1.23 2.39 16.27
CA MET A 1 0.31 2.00 15.19
C MET A 1 -1.09 1.94 15.75
N ILE A 2 -2.00 2.78 15.27
CA ILE A 2 -3.43 2.63 15.52
C ILE A 2 -3.86 1.40 14.71
N LYS A 3 -4.40 0.36 15.36
CA LYS A 3 -4.92 -0.81 14.66
C LYS A 3 -6.21 -0.41 13.95
N THR A 4 -6.16 -0.24 12.64
CA THR A 4 -7.35 -0.08 11.80
C THR A 4 -8.03 -1.44 11.69
N ASN A 5 -9.22 -1.61 12.28
CA ASN A 5 -10.01 -2.82 12.09
C ASN A 5 -10.62 -2.80 10.69
N ILE A 6 -10.00 -3.51 9.74
CA ILE A 6 -10.43 -3.57 8.35
C ILE A 6 -11.43 -4.71 8.17
N ASN A 7 -12.72 -4.40 8.32
CA ASN A 7 -13.82 -5.33 8.04
C ASN A 7 -14.42 -5.05 6.65
N ILE A 8 -13.64 -5.26 5.59
CA ILE A 8 -14.09 -5.08 4.21
C ILE A 8 -14.25 -6.47 3.56
N PRO A 9 -15.47 -6.98 3.32
CA PRO A 9 -15.64 -8.17 2.50
C PRO A 9 -15.20 -7.85 1.07
N GLY A 10 -14.21 -8.57 0.56
CA GLY A 10 -13.56 -8.18 -0.69
C GLY A 10 -12.26 -8.90 -0.99
N ALA A 11 -11.60 -8.44 -2.04
CA ALA A 11 -10.22 -8.78 -2.34
C ALA A 11 -9.28 -7.70 -1.79
N PHE A 12 -8.12 -8.12 -1.29
CA PHE A 12 -7.06 -7.25 -0.77
C PHE A 12 -5.75 -7.51 -1.51
N ALA A 13 -4.94 -6.46 -1.65
CA ALA A 13 -3.59 -6.58 -2.17
C ALA A 13 -2.69 -5.48 -1.58
N GLU A 14 -1.39 -5.73 -1.61
CA GLU A 14 -0.36 -4.75 -1.28
C GLU A 14 0.26 -4.22 -2.57
N ALA A 15 0.13 -2.91 -2.79
CA ALA A 15 0.81 -2.22 -3.87
C ALA A 15 2.13 -1.66 -3.36
N THR A 16 3.22 -2.39 -3.58
CA THR A 16 4.56 -2.08 -3.05
C THR A 16 5.30 -0.98 -3.81
N ASN A 17 4.71 -0.50 -4.91
CA ASN A 17 5.22 0.60 -5.73
C ASN A 17 4.09 1.33 -6.46
N LEU A 18 4.39 2.49 -7.04
CA LEU A 18 3.42 3.34 -7.74
C LEU A 18 2.80 2.67 -8.98
N ILE A 19 3.55 1.78 -9.65
CA ILE A 19 3.08 1.08 -10.86
C ILE A 19 1.98 0.08 -10.49
N SER A 20 2.23 -0.78 -9.50
CA SER A 20 1.24 -1.73 -9.00
C SER A 20 -0.01 -1.02 -8.48
N LEU A 21 0.13 0.11 -7.78
CA LEU A 21 -1.00 0.93 -7.36
C LEU A 21 -1.86 1.39 -8.55
N LYS A 22 -1.23 1.87 -9.63
CA LYS A 22 -1.94 2.29 -10.85
C LYS A 22 -2.72 1.12 -11.45
N CYS A 23 -2.14 -0.07 -11.53
CA CYS A 23 -2.82 -1.28 -12.03
C CYS A 23 -4.02 -1.65 -11.15
N PHE A 24 -3.90 -1.61 -9.82
CA PHE A 24 -5.01 -1.89 -8.92
C PHE A 24 -6.13 -0.86 -9.02
N LYS A 25 -5.80 0.44 -9.17
CA LYS A 25 -6.80 1.50 -9.40
C LYS A 25 -7.61 1.26 -10.69
N GLN A 26 -6.97 0.80 -11.77
CA GLN A 26 -7.68 0.41 -13.01
C GLN A 26 -8.69 -0.72 -12.77
N GLN A 27 -8.42 -1.59 -11.79
CA GLN A 27 -9.29 -2.70 -11.39
C GLN A 27 -10.30 -2.34 -10.30
N LYS A 28 -10.51 -1.04 -10.03
CA LYS A 28 -11.44 -0.50 -9.02
C LYS A 28 -11.09 -0.85 -7.56
N PHE A 29 -9.83 -1.11 -7.26
CA PHE A 29 -9.36 -1.17 -5.87
C PHE A 29 -9.18 0.25 -5.31
N ASN A 30 -9.46 0.42 -4.03
CA ASN A 30 -9.30 1.66 -3.29
C ASN A 30 -8.20 1.50 -2.23
N ILE A 31 -7.46 2.57 -1.95
CA ILE A 31 -6.47 2.59 -0.86
C ILE A 31 -7.23 2.56 0.47
N VAL A 32 -6.81 1.66 1.35
CA VAL A 32 -7.36 1.49 2.71
C VAL A 32 -6.35 1.94 3.75
N ASP A 33 -5.06 1.69 3.51
CA ASP A 33 -3.98 2.09 4.39
C ASP A 33 -2.70 2.36 3.59
N GLU A 34 -1.76 3.06 4.21
CA GLU A 34 -0.44 3.35 3.64
C GLU A 34 0.67 3.15 4.66
N LEU A 35 1.81 2.65 4.16
CA LEU A 35 3.02 2.45 4.95
C LEU A 35 4.21 3.07 4.22
N ILE A 36 4.76 4.13 4.81
CA ILE A 36 5.98 4.77 4.32
C ILE A 36 7.18 3.94 4.81
N TYR A 37 7.98 3.41 3.89
CA TYR A 37 9.05 2.47 4.25
C TYR A 37 10.11 3.09 5.16
N MET A 38 10.46 4.36 4.93
CA MET A 38 11.41 5.09 5.77
C MET A 38 10.94 5.25 7.22
N ASN A 39 9.62 5.30 7.46
CA ASN A 39 9.05 5.38 8.80
C ASN A 39 8.95 4.00 9.46
N TYR A 40 8.91 2.94 8.66
CA TYR A 40 8.82 1.56 9.13
C TYR A 40 10.20 0.98 9.47
N ASP A 41 11.16 1.07 8.56
CA ASP A 41 12.54 0.60 8.76
C ASP A 41 13.51 1.39 7.87
N SER A 42 13.98 2.53 8.38
CA SER A 42 14.92 3.41 7.70
C SER A 42 16.30 2.81 7.44
N LYS A 43 16.66 1.68 8.09
CA LYS A 43 17.97 1.03 7.89
C LYS A 43 17.90 0.01 6.76
N ARG A 44 16.92 -0.88 6.80
CA ARG A 44 16.80 -1.96 5.79
C ARG A 44 16.22 -1.48 4.48
N LEU A 45 15.38 -0.44 4.51
CA LEU A 45 14.65 0.06 3.34
C LEU A 45 15.17 1.42 2.84
N ALA A 46 16.37 1.83 3.27
CA ALA A 46 16.99 3.10 2.88
C ALA A 46 17.09 3.28 1.35
N ASN A 47 17.23 2.18 0.60
CA ASN A 47 17.35 2.18 -0.86
C ASN A 47 16.01 2.33 -1.59
N LEU A 48 14.88 2.28 -0.86
CA LEU A 48 13.53 2.47 -1.38
C LEU A 48 13.05 3.88 -1.01
N ASN A 49 13.84 4.89 -1.37
CA ASN A 49 13.54 6.30 -1.09
C ASN A 49 13.17 7.09 -2.35
N ASP A 50 13.03 6.41 -3.49
CA ASP A 50 12.55 7.03 -4.72
C ASP A 50 11.02 7.14 -4.73
N GLU A 51 10.50 8.14 -5.43
CA GLU A 51 9.06 8.45 -5.50
C GLU A 51 8.17 7.28 -5.97
N ASN A 52 8.74 6.26 -6.64
CA ASN A 52 7.97 5.12 -7.11
C ASN A 52 7.93 3.98 -6.09
N HIS A 53 8.86 3.93 -5.14
CA HIS A 53 9.00 2.83 -4.18
C HIS A 53 9.07 3.32 -2.73
N ASP A 54 8.80 4.58 -2.43
CA ASP A 54 8.92 5.13 -1.07
C ASP A 54 7.87 4.59 -0.07
N ARG A 55 6.83 3.92 -0.57
CA ARG A 55 5.74 3.40 0.25
C ARG A 55 5.02 2.17 -0.32
N CYS A 56 4.35 1.46 0.58
CA CYS A 56 3.38 0.41 0.30
C CYS A 56 1.96 0.93 0.53
N TYR A 57 1.03 0.57 -0.34
CA TYR A 57 -0.40 0.84 -0.13
C TYR A 57 -1.16 -0.46 0.06
N LEU A 58 -1.92 -0.57 1.14
CA LEU A 58 -2.93 -1.61 1.26
C LEU A 58 -4.16 -1.18 0.46
N VAL A 59 -4.55 -1.99 -0.51
CA VAL A 59 -5.70 -1.71 -1.35
C VAL A 59 -6.78 -2.80 -1.22
N ALA A 60 -8.04 -2.41 -1.32
CA ALA A 60 -9.18 -3.32 -1.25
C ALA A 60 -10.24 -3.03 -2.32
N ARG A 61 -10.92 -4.08 -2.76
CA ARG A 61 -12.10 -4.00 -3.64
C ARG A 61 -13.24 -4.82 -3.06
N LYS A 62 -14.38 -4.18 -2.85
CA LYS A 62 -15.62 -4.86 -2.46
C LYS A 62 -16.16 -5.69 -3.64
N PHE A 63 -16.82 -6.79 -3.33
CA PHE A 63 -17.59 -7.58 -4.31
C PHE A 63 -18.93 -6.90 -4.62
#